data_AF-A0A8H3YES3-F1
#
_entry.id   AF-A0A8H3YES3-F1
#
_cell.length_a   1.000
_cell.length_b   1.000
_cell.length_c   1.000
_cell.angle_alpha   90.00
_cell.angle_beta   90.00
_cell.angle_gamma   90.00
#
_symmetry.space_group_name_H-M   'P 1'
#
loop_
_entity.id
_entity.type
_entity.pdbx_description
1 polymer ?
#
loop_
_entity_poly.entity_id
_entity_poly.type
_entity_poly.pdbx_seq_one_letter_code
_entity_poly.pdbx_strand_id
1 'polypeptide(L)'
;MSGSYIIKFKKEVSDEEADKFYSEISKQGGKVEEKQHGSSFLPRATAVLPESFAQQLNTSLKAGDHDMIEYIEPNGEVKVSPLPGNLPNTFKEE
;
A
#
# COMPACT_ATOMS: atom_id res chain seq x y z
N MET A 1 -1.49 -10.88 14.54
CA MET A 1 -0.94 -9.51 14.70
C MET A 1 -1.47 -8.66 13.55
N SER A 2 -1.08 -7.39 13.37
CA SER A 2 -1.41 -6.58 12.18
C SER A 2 -0.15 -6.02 11.54
N GLY A 3 -0.19 -5.81 10.22
CA GLY A 3 0.92 -5.27 9.43
C GLY A 3 0.43 -4.20 8.45
N SER A 4 1.30 -3.28 8.06
CA SER A 4 1.02 -2.33 6.97
C SER A 4 1.35 -3.01 5.65
N TYR A 5 0.46 -2.86 4.67
CA TYR A 5 0.54 -3.48 3.36
C TYR A 5 0.27 -2.45 2.26
N ILE A 6 0.92 -2.63 1.13
CA ILE A 6 0.58 -1.98 -0.13
C ILE A 6 -0.24 -2.98 -0.95
N ILE A 7 -1.41 -2.53 -1.40
CA ILE A 7 -2.36 -3.30 -2.20
C ILE A 7 -2.44 -2.63 -3.55
N LYS A 8 -2.01 -3.33 -4.61
CA LYS A 8 -2.10 -2.83 -5.98
C LYS A 8 -3.36 -3.38 -6.63
N PHE A 9 -4.19 -2.48 -7.16
CA PHE A 9 -5.38 -2.85 -7.92
C PHE A 9 -5.01 -3.12 -9.37
N LYS A 10 -5.83 -3.94 -10.04
CA LYS A 10 -5.77 -4.05 -11.50
C LYS A 10 -6.22 -2.73 -12.14
N LYS A 11 -5.85 -2.49 -13.39
CA LYS A 11 -6.10 -1.21 -14.07
C LYS A 11 -7.56 -0.95 -14.37
N GLU A 12 -8.33 -2.01 -14.52
CA GLU A 12 -9.74 -2.02 -14.87
C GLU A 12 -10.67 -1.82 -13.68
N VAL A 13 -10.13 -1.83 -12.46
CA VAL A 13 -10.93 -1.60 -11.25
C VAL A 13 -11.50 -0.19 -11.29
N SER A 14 -12.79 -0.08 -10.98
CA SER A 14 -13.46 1.21 -10.84
C SER A 14 -13.30 1.77 -9.43
N ASP A 15 -13.44 3.09 -9.28
CA ASP A 15 -13.39 3.74 -7.96
C ASP A 15 -14.46 3.15 -7.00
N GLU A 16 -15.61 2.76 -7.52
CA GLU A 16 -16.69 2.15 -6.73
C GLU A 16 -16.30 0.77 -6.17
N GLU A 17 -15.59 -0.04 -6.97
CA GLU A 17 -15.07 -1.34 -6.53
C GLU A 17 -13.96 -1.17 -5.50
N ALA A 18 -13.06 -0.20 -5.71
CA ALA A 18 -12.04 0.15 -4.72
C ALA A 18 -12.66 0.61 -3.40
N ASP A 19 -13.72 1.42 -3.43
CA ASP A 19 -14.44 1.86 -2.23
C ASP A 19 -15.16 0.73 -1.49
N LYS A 20 -15.70 -0.25 -2.23
CA LYS A 20 -16.23 -1.50 -1.63
C LYS A 20 -15.13 -2.24 -0.89
N PHE A 21 -13.95 -2.35 -1.49
CA PHE A 21 -12.81 -3.01 -0.85
C PHE A 21 -12.28 -2.25 0.38
N TYR A 22 -12.24 -0.92 0.36
CA TYR A 22 -11.88 -0.13 1.56
C TYR A 22 -12.88 -0.34 2.71
N SER A 23 -14.15 -0.50 2.37
CA SER A 23 -15.19 -0.83 3.33
C SER A 23 -15.01 -2.25 3.89
N GLU A 24 -14.57 -3.19 3.06
CA GLU A 24 -14.24 -4.56 3.48
C GLU A 24 -13.04 -4.58 4.44
N ILE A 25 -11.95 -3.88 4.12
CA ILE A 25 -10.80 -3.72 5.01
C ILE A 25 -11.27 -3.26 6.40
N SER A 26 -12.13 -2.24 6.45
CA SER A 26 -12.65 -1.69 7.69
C SER A 26 -13.51 -2.69 8.45
N LYS A 27 -14.37 -3.47 7.76
CA LYS A 27 -15.21 -4.52 8.35
C LYS A 27 -14.38 -5.69 8.92
N GLN A 28 -13.25 -5.99 8.29
CA GLN A 28 -12.34 -7.04 8.75
C GLN A 28 -11.43 -6.59 9.90
N GLY A 29 -11.58 -5.35 10.39
CA GLY A 29 -10.77 -4.79 11.48
C GLY A 29 -9.43 -4.20 11.02
N GLY A 30 -9.25 -4.00 9.72
CA GLY A 30 -8.15 -3.24 9.15
C GLY A 30 -8.43 -1.74 9.08
N LYS A 31 -7.41 -0.98 8.68
CA LYS A 31 -7.48 0.47 8.52
C LYS A 31 -6.79 0.89 7.23
N VAL A 32 -7.50 1.59 6.36
CA VAL A 32 -6.90 2.22 5.17
C VAL A 32 -6.13 3.47 5.59
N GLU A 33 -4.85 3.54 5.23
CA GLU A 33 -3.95 4.66 5.51
C GLU A 33 -3.89 5.62 4.33
N GLU A 34 -3.84 5.08 3.11
CA GLU A 34 -3.74 5.87 1.88
C GLU A 34 -4.60 5.25 0.77
N LYS A 35 -5.36 6.09 0.06
CA LYS A 35 -6.13 5.70 -1.13
C LYS A 35 -5.52 6.39 -2.35
N GLN A 36 -4.95 5.61 -3.27
CA GLN A 36 -4.37 6.11 -4.53
C GLN A 36 -4.92 5.36 -5.75
N HIS A 37 -6.17 4.90 -5.70
CA HIS A 37 -6.80 4.19 -6.83
C HIS A 37 -6.92 5.08 -8.09
N GLY A 38 -7.27 6.36 -7.93
CA GLY A 38 -7.39 7.30 -9.06
C GLY A 38 -6.06 7.67 -9.75
N SER A 39 -4.93 7.07 -9.36
CA SER A 39 -3.64 7.29 -10.00
C SER A 39 -3.59 6.61 -11.36
N SER A 40 -3.41 7.40 -12.44
CA SER A 40 -3.29 6.87 -13.81
C SER A 40 -2.04 6.02 -14.02
N PHE A 41 -1.05 6.10 -13.13
CA PHE A 41 0.20 5.35 -13.20
C PHE A 41 0.19 4.09 -12.34
N LEU A 42 -0.32 4.18 -11.11
CA LEU A 42 -0.29 3.07 -10.15
C LEU A 42 -1.51 3.12 -9.22
N PRO A 43 -2.62 2.45 -9.59
CA PRO A 43 -3.79 2.36 -8.72
C PRO A 43 -3.47 1.47 -7.52
N ARG A 44 -3.33 2.08 -6.34
CA ARG A 44 -2.97 1.36 -5.11
C ARG A 44 -3.68 1.89 -3.88
N ALA A 45 -3.62 1.14 -2.80
CA ALA A 45 -3.92 1.60 -1.46
C ALA A 45 -2.91 1.07 -0.45
N THR A 46 -2.70 1.82 0.62
CA THR A 46 -1.93 1.38 1.77
C THR A 46 -2.89 1.16 2.93
N ALA A 47 -2.79 0.01 3.59
CA ALA A 47 -3.65 -0.32 4.71
C ALA A 47 -2.94 -1.17 5.76
N VAL A 48 -3.31 -0.95 7.01
CA VAL A 48 -3.00 -1.86 8.11
C VAL A 48 -4.02 -2.97 8.09
N LEU A 49 -3.58 -4.20 7.87
CA LEU A 49 -4.43 -5.38 7.81
C LEU A 49 -4.15 -6.31 8.99
N PRO A 50 -5.19 -6.96 9.55
CA PRO A 50 -5.01 -8.12 10.40
C PRO A 50 -4.36 -9.26 9.61
N GLU A 51 -3.48 -10.00 10.28
CA GLU A 51 -2.72 -11.11 9.69
C GLU A 51 -3.62 -12.17 9.06
N SER A 52 -4.75 -12.50 9.69
CA SER A 52 -5.73 -13.45 9.15
C SER A 52 -6.31 -12.98 7.82
N PHE A 53 -6.62 -11.70 7.70
CA PHE A 53 -7.16 -11.12 6.47
C PHE A 53 -6.09 -11.02 5.38
N ALA A 54 -4.87 -10.60 5.73
CA ALA A 54 -3.74 -10.59 4.80
C ALA A 54 -3.41 -12.00 4.26
N GLN A 55 -3.53 -13.05 5.08
CA GLN A 55 -3.37 -14.44 4.65
C GLN A 55 -4.49 -14.90 3.71
N GLN A 56 -5.74 -14.50 3.98
CA GLN A 56 -6.87 -14.78 3.08
C GLN A 56 -6.65 -14.14 1.71
N LEU A 57 -6.32 -12.84 1.67
CA LEU A 57 -6.03 -12.13 0.42
C LEU A 57 -4.90 -12.78 -0.37
N ASN A 58 -3.80 -13.15 0.30
CA ASN A 58 -2.68 -13.84 -0.33
C ASN A 58 -3.08 -15.21 -0.90
N THR A 59 -3.94 -15.95 -0.21
CA THR A 59 -4.43 -17.25 -0.69
C THR A 59 -5.28 -17.08 -1.95
N SER A 60 -6.23 -16.14 -1.94
CA SER A 60 -7.09 -15.84 -3.09
C SER A 60 -6.28 -15.35 -4.30
N LEU A 61 -5.26 -14.51 -4.07
CA LEU A 61 -4.37 -14.04 -5.12
C LEU A 61 -3.54 -15.16 -5.76
N LYS A 62 -3.02 -16.10 -4.96
CA LYS A 62 -2.26 -17.25 -5.48
C LYS A 62 -3.12 -18.23 -6.28
N ALA A 63 -4.41 -18.32 -5.95
CA ALA A 63 -5.36 -19.11 -6.71
C ALA A 63 -5.75 -18.44 -8.05
N GLY A 64 -5.47 -17.15 -8.22
CA GLY A 64 -5.88 -16.37 -9.39
C GLY A 64 -7.32 -15.87 -9.32
N ASP A 65 -7.98 -16.02 -8.17
CA ASP A 65 -9.42 -15.78 -7.98
C ASP A 65 -9.74 -14.34 -7.54
N HIS A 66 -8.74 -13.45 -7.48
CA HIS A 66 -8.99 -12.07 -7.05
C HIS A 66 -9.30 -11.16 -8.25
N ASP A 67 -10.55 -10.73 -8.37
CA ASP A 67 -11.01 -9.95 -9.52
C ASP A 67 -10.37 -8.55 -9.59
N MET A 68 -10.16 -7.90 -8.44
CA MET A 68 -9.70 -6.51 -8.37
C MET A 68 -8.24 -6.28 -7.96
N ILE A 69 -7.59 -7.21 -7.26
CA ILE A 69 -6.22 -7.01 -6.73
C ILE A 69 -5.24 -7.70 -7.67
N GLU A 70 -4.17 -6.99 -8.03
CA GLU A 70 -3.06 -7.53 -8.82
C GLU A 70 -2.03 -8.21 -7.91
N TYR A 71 -1.63 -7.53 -6.83
CA TYR A 71 -0.81 -8.12 -5.77
C TYR A 71 -0.93 -7.36 -4.45
N ILE A 72 -0.44 -8.00 -3.38
CA ILE A 72 -0.28 -7.41 -2.05
C ILE A 72 1.15 -7.63 -1.56
N GLU A 73 1.75 -6.61 -0.96
CA GLU A 73 3.09 -6.69 -0.37
C GLU A 73 3.15 -6.00 1.00
N PRO A 74 4.01 -6.45 1.92
CA PRO A 74 4.29 -5.71 3.14
C PRO A 74 4.84 -4.31 2.82
N ASN A 75 4.33 -3.28 3.48
CA ASN A 75 4.84 -1.92 3.36
C ASN A 75 6.22 -1.83 4.05
N GLY A 76 7.27 -1.62 3.27
CA GLY A 76 8.65 -1.55 3.75
C GLY A 76 9.17 -0.11 3.82
N GLU A 77 9.88 0.22 4.90
CA GLU A 77 10.62 1.48 4.98
C GLU A 77 11.88 1.44 4.12
N VAL A 78 12.05 2.43 3.24
CA VAL A 78 13.31 2.64 2.51
C VAL A 78 14.20 3.59 3.32
N LYS A 79 15.36 3.10 3.74
CA LYS A 79 16.38 3.94 4.39
C LYS A 79 17.34 4.48 3.34
N VAL A 80 17.39 5.80 3.19
CA VAL A 80 18.44 6.45 2.40
C VAL A 80 19.71 6.51 3.23
N SER A 81 20.78 5.90 2.72
CA SER A 81 22.12 6.11 3.27
C SER A 81 22.60 7.49 2.84
N PRO A 82 22.99 8.38 3.77
CA PRO A 82 23.57 9.65 3.39
C PRO A 82 24.85 9.38 2.56
N LEU A 83 24.97 10.05 1.42
CA LEU A 83 26.23 10.06 0.67
C LEU A 83 27.30 10.69 1.57
N PRO A 84 28.48 10.07 1.75
CA PRO A 84 29.58 10.71 2.47
C PRO A 84 30.07 11.90 1.64
N GLY A 85 29.68 13.13 2.01
CA GLY A 85 30.23 14.31 1.34
C GLY A 85 29.50 15.65 1.50
N ASN A 86 28.24 15.71 1.95
CA ASN A 86 27.58 17.00 2.11
C ASN A 86 27.81 17.57 3.51
N LEU A 87 28.98 18.19 3.71
CA LEU A 87 29.20 19.09 4.85
C LEU A 87 28.22 20.28 4.71
N PRO A 88 27.57 20.74 5.79
CA PRO A 88 26.77 21.95 5.74
C PRO A 88 27.69 23.12 5.36
N ASN A 89 27.35 23.79 4.28
CA ASN A 89 28.03 25.00 3.86
C ASN A 89 27.78 26.06 4.94
N THR A 90 28.77 26.32 5.79
CA THR A 90 28.73 27.41 6.75
C THR A 90 28.69 28.72 5.96
N PHE A 91 27.50 29.28 5.78
CA PHE A 91 27.35 30.66 5.34
C PHE A 91 28.01 31.55 6.39
N LYS A 92 29.17 32.12 6.07
CA LYS A 92 29.67 33.32 6.73
C LYS A 92 29.03 34.51 6.02
N GLU A 93 28.13 35.19 6.70
CA GLU A 93 27.74 36.55 6.34
C GLU A 93 28.93 37.46 6.71
N GLU A 94 29.48 38.18 5.72
CA GLU A 94 30.31 39.36 5.93
C GLU A 94 29.45 40.62 5.96
#